data_AF-A0A1C0YEJ0-F1
#
_entry.id   AF-A0A1C0YEJ0-F1
#
_cell.length_a   1.000
_cell.length_b   1.000
_cell.length_c   1.000
_cell.angle_alpha   90.00
_cell.angle_beta   90.00
_cell.angle_gamma   90.00
#
_symmetry.space_group_name_H-M   'P 1'
#
loop_
_entity.id
_entity.type
_entity.pdbx_description
1 polymer ?
#
loop_
_entity_poly.entity_id
_entity_poly.type
_entity_poly.pdbx_seq_one_letter_code
_entity_poly.pdbx_strand_id
1 'polypeptide(L)'
;MAKEQVKFYVTEDEKRRLEVLAKLRFMSVPTYAKVTALGVKIQQVKETFVEYKTMDERLLDGSETIVGDEDKQVLEEIINRSTKKGFIQYDASFNERLQEMAKRLLGQ
;
A
#
# COMPACT_ATOMS: atom_id res chain seq x y z
N MET A 1 -14.00 32.07 10.40
CA MET A 1 -12.53 32.22 10.35
C MET A 1 -12.19 33.09 9.15
N ALA A 2 -11.48 34.20 9.35
CA ALA A 2 -11.05 35.05 8.25
C ALA A 2 -9.98 34.33 7.42
N LYS A 3 -10.09 34.35 6.08
CA LYS A 3 -9.02 33.89 5.20
C LYS A 3 -7.92 34.94 5.18
N GLU A 4 -6.92 34.77 6.03
CA GLU A 4 -5.72 35.60 5.98
C GLU A 4 -4.84 35.16 4.81
N GLN A 5 -4.50 36.10 3.93
CA GLN A 5 -3.60 35.88 2.81
C GLN A 5 -2.28 36.60 3.09
N VAL A 6 -1.21 35.84 3.26
CA VAL A 6 0.15 36.38 3.42
C VAL A 6 0.82 36.44 2.05
N LYS A 7 1.36 37.61 1.70
CA LYS A 7 2.13 37.83 0.47
C LYS A 7 3.61 37.83 0.81
N PHE A 8 4.40 37.05 0.07
CA PHE A 8 5.85 37.02 0.18
C PHE A 8 6.46 37.65 -1.07
N TYR A 9 7.52 38.42 -0.87
CA TYR A 9 8.36 38.92 -1.95
C TYR A 9 9.67 38.14 -1.88
N VAL A 10 10.03 37.54 -3.01
CA VAL A 10 11.24 36.73 -3.16
C VAL A 10 11.95 37.20 -4.41
N THR A 11 13.27 37.08 -4.41
CA THR A 11 14.09 37.30 -5.60
C THR A 11 13.87 36.19 -6.63
N GLU A 12 14.27 36.41 -7.88
CA GLU A 12 14.16 35.40 -8.94
C GLU A 12 14.93 34.11 -8.63
N ASP A 13 16.11 34.23 -8.02
CA ASP A 13 16.93 33.08 -7.64
C ASP A 13 16.28 32.26 -6.51
N GLU A 14 15.69 32.92 -5.52
CA GLU A 14 14.95 32.26 -4.44
C GLU A 14 13.68 31.58 -4.96
N LYS A 15 12.98 32.23 -5.90
CA LYS A 15 11.82 31.66 -6.56
C LYS A 15 12.17 30.38 -7.33
N ARG A 16 13.26 30.40 -8.11
CA ARG A 16 13.76 29.19 -8.81
C ARG A 16 14.09 28.06 -7.83
N ARG A 17 14.76 28.37 -6.72
CA ARG A 17 15.06 27.37 -5.67
C ARG A 17 13.78 26.78 -5.08
N LEU A 18 12.79 27.62 -4.76
CA LEU A 18 11.49 27.18 -4.24
C LEU A 18 10.75 26.28 -5.24
N GLU A 19 10.75 26.62 -6.53
CA GLU A 19 10.13 25.81 -7.57
C GLU A 19 10.76 24.42 -7.68
N VAL A 20 12.09 24.33 -7.64
CA VAL A 20 12.80 23.05 -7.64
C VAL A 20 12.44 22.22 -6.39
N LEU A 21 12.48 22.84 -5.20
CA LEU A 21 12.19 22.15 -3.93
C LEU A 21 10.74 21.64 -3.85
N ALA A 22 9.79 22.39 -4.43
CA ALA A 22 8.39 22.02 -4.50
C ALA A 22 8.18 20.86 -5.51
N LYS A 23 8.82 20.93 -6.69
CA LYS A 23 8.78 19.86 -7.70
C LYS A 23 9.32 18.53 -7.18
N LEU A 24 10.43 18.56 -6.45
CA LEU A 24 11.03 17.36 -5.82
C LEU A 24 10.09 16.65 -4.83
N ARG A 25 9.07 17.35 -4.34
CA ARG A 25 8.08 16.85 -3.38
C ARG A 25 6.68 16.75 -4.00
N PHE A 26 6.59 16.80 -5.33
CA PHE A 26 5.34 16.67 -6.09
C PHE A 26 4.24 17.65 -5.63
N MET A 27 4.61 18.89 -5.31
CA MET A 27 3.67 19.89 -4.81
C MET A 27 3.89 21.29 -5.41
N SER A 28 2.91 22.17 -5.22
CA SER A 28 2.99 23.58 -5.62
C SER A 28 3.85 24.40 -4.64
N VAL A 29 4.44 25.51 -5.10
CA VAL A 29 5.24 26.40 -4.25
C VAL A 29 4.46 26.94 -3.03
N PRO A 30 3.20 27.41 -3.17
CA PRO A 30 2.43 27.84 -2.01
C PRO A 30 2.16 26.72 -1.01
N THR A 31 1.90 25.49 -1.49
CA THR A 31 1.73 24.34 -0.61
C THR A 31 3.04 24.05 0.12
N TYR A 32 4.14 23.94 -0.62
CA TYR A 32 5.47 23.69 -0.06
C TYR A 32 5.86 24.69 1.01
N ALA A 33 5.66 25.98 0.76
CA ALA A 33 5.94 27.04 1.73
C ALA A 33 5.09 26.88 3.01
N LYS A 34 3.80 26.55 2.87
CA LYS A 34 2.91 26.33 4.02
C LYS A 34 3.34 25.15 4.88
N VAL A 35 3.55 23.97 4.31
CA VAL A 35 3.98 22.79 5.10
C VAL A 35 5.35 22.98 5.73
N THR A 36 6.27 23.67 5.03
CA THR A 36 7.59 23.99 5.58
C THR A 36 7.50 24.96 6.76
N ALA A 37 6.68 26.01 6.66
CA ALA A 37 6.46 26.96 7.76
C ALA A 37 5.82 26.33 9.00
N LEU A 38 5.00 25.30 8.80
CA LEU A 38 4.39 24.51 9.88
C LEU A 38 5.37 23.49 10.51
N GLY A 39 6.61 23.40 10.04
CA GLY A 39 7.61 22.47 10.55
C GLY A 39 7.36 21.00 10.15
N VAL A 40 6.51 20.76 9.15
CA VAL A 40 6.22 19.40 8.66
C VAL A 40 7.45 18.86 7.94
N LYS A 41 8.05 17.79 8.48
CA LYS A 41 9.13 17.07 7.81
C LYS A 41 8.57 16.28 6.64
N ILE A 42 8.65 16.85 5.45
CA ILE A 42 8.28 16.16 4.21
C ILE A 42 9.44 15.23 3.83
N GLN A 43 9.38 13.98 4.29
CA GLN A 43 10.24 12.92 3.79
C GLN A 43 9.70 12.44 2.45
N GLN A 44 10.57 12.33 1.44
CA GLN A 44 10.23 11.59 0.24
C GLN A 44 9.93 10.15 0.66
N VAL A 45 8.83 9.58 0.13
CA VAL A 45 8.56 8.16 0.27
C VAL A 45 9.79 7.45 -0.28
N LYS A 46 10.52 6.71 0.56
CA LYS A 46 11.59 5.85 0.06
C LYS A 46 10.95 4.92 -0.96
N GLU A 47 11.42 4.96 -2.20
CA GLU A 47 11.04 3.97 -3.18
C GLU A 47 11.52 2.62 -2.64
N THR A 48 10.59 1.86 -2.07
CA THR A 48 10.82 0.45 -1.79
C THR A 48 10.82 -0.23 -3.14
N PHE A 49 12.01 -0.53 -3.65
CA PHE A 49 12.17 -1.50 -4.72
C PHE A 49 11.71 -2.84 -4.14
N VAL A 50 10.46 -3.19 -4.41
CA VAL A 50 10.04 -4.58 -4.29
C VAL A 50 10.79 -5.27 -5.41
N GLU A 51 11.97 -5.80 -5.11
CA GLU A 51 12.60 -6.80 -5.94
C GLU A 51 11.62 -7.98 -5.98
N TYR A 52 10.78 -8.02 -7.01
CA TYR A 52 10.15 -9.25 -7.45
C TYR A 52 11.29 -10.14 -7.92
N LYS A 53 11.95 -10.82 -6.98
CA LYS A 53 12.81 -11.95 -7.29
C LYS A 53 11.92 -12.94 -8.02
N THR A 54 12.06 -12.95 -9.35
CA THR A 54 11.53 -13.99 -10.24
C THR A 54 10.09 -14.38 -9.93
N MET A 55 9.15 -13.48 -10.20
CA MET A 55 7.84 -13.99 -10.63
C MET A 55 8.05 -14.54 -12.03
N ASP A 56 8.17 -15.86 -12.13
CA ASP A 56 8.12 -16.59 -13.38
C ASP A 56 6.96 -16.03 -14.22
N GLU A 57 7.22 -15.75 -15.49
CA GLU A 57 6.26 -15.17 -16.46
C GLU A 57 4.95 -15.97 -16.61
N ARG A 58 4.82 -17.11 -15.94
CA ARG A 58 3.61 -17.95 -15.84
C ARG A 58 2.47 -17.31 -15.05
N LEU A 59 2.76 -16.35 -14.15
CA LEU A 59 1.72 -15.69 -13.35
C LEU A 59 0.85 -14.70 -14.15
N LEU A 60 1.24 -14.34 -15.37
CA LEU A 60 0.49 -13.41 -16.22
C LEU A 60 -0.70 -14.03 -16.96
N ASP A 61 -0.77 -15.36 -17.09
CA ASP A 61 -1.85 -16.02 -17.87
C ASP A 61 -3.06 -16.46 -17.04
N GLY A 62 -3.01 -16.29 -15.71
CA GLY A 62 -4.11 -16.62 -14.81
C GLY A 62 -4.50 -18.10 -14.76
N SER A 63 -3.71 -19.01 -15.32
CA SER A 63 -4.02 -20.44 -15.41
C SER A 63 -3.33 -21.32 -14.37
N GLU A 64 -2.28 -20.84 -13.69
CA GLU A 64 -1.65 -21.57 -12.59
C GLU A 64 -1.48 -20.70 -11.34
N THR A 65 -2.37 -20.90 -10.37
CA THR A 65 -2.13 -20.48 -8.98
C THR A 65 -0.99 -21.33 -8.42
N ILE A 66 0.25 -20.85 -8.55
CA ILE A 66 1.40 -21.41 -7.84
C ILE A 66 1.26 -20.97 -6.38
N VAL A 67 0.41 -21.66 -5.63
CA VAL A 67 0.34 -21.53 -4.19
C VAL A 67 1.66 -22.12 -3.66
N GLY A 68 2.50 -21.28 -3.05
CA GLY A 68 3.76 -21.75 -2.45
C GLY A 68 3.48 -22.80 -1.37
N ASP A 69 4.47 -23.63 -1.05
CA ASP A 69 4.24 -24.71 -0.07
C ASP A 69 3.87 -24.18 1.33
N GLU A 70 4.35 -22.99 1.70
CA GLU A 70 3.93 -22.29 2.92
C GLU A 70 2.47 -21.82 2.83
N ASP A 71 2.05 -21.27 1.69
CA ASP A 71 0.66 -20.84 1.47
C ASP A 71 -0.30 -22.03 1.47
N LYS A 72 0.12 -23.20 0.91
CA LYS A 72 -0.67 -24.44 0.96
C LYS A 72 -0.88 -24.90 2.39
N GLN A 73 0.15 -24.83 3.24
CA GLN A 73 0.04 -25.19 4.66
C GLN A 73 -0.94 -24.28 5.40
N VAL A 74 -0.96 -22.98 5.11
CA VAL A 74 -1.93 -22.05 5.71
C VAL A 74 -3.35 -22.35 5.25
N LEU A 75 -3.56 -22.64 3.96
CA LEU A 75 -4.88 -23.01 3.43
C LEU A 75 -5.38 -24.33 4.03
N GLU A 76 -4.52 -25.34 4.16
CA GLU A 76 -4.85 -26.59 4.86
C GLU A 76 -5.15 -26.35 6.34
N GLU A 77 -4.43 -25.46 6.99
CA GLU A 77 -4.69 -25.09 8.39
C GLU A 77 -6.05 -24.40 8.54
N ILE A 78 -6.44 -23.53 7.61
CA ILE A 78 -7.77 -22.90 7.59
C ILE A 78 -8.88 -23.94 7.46
N ILE A 79 -8.70 -24.93 6.58
CA ILE A 79 -9.65 -26.05 6.42
C ILE A 79 -9.69 -26.87 7.72
N ASN A 80 -8.55 -27.20 8.31
CA ASN A 80 -8.48 -28.05 9.51
C ASN A 80 -9.00 -27.34 10.76
N ARG A 81 -8.77 -26.03 10.92
CA ARG A 81 -9.27 -25.22 12.04
C ARG A 81 -10.79 -25.12 12.05
N SER A 82 -11.49 -25.31 10.92
CA SER A 82 -12.95 -25.35 10.88
C SER A 82 -13.57 -26.43 11.77
N THR A 83 -12.81 -27.51 12.05
CA THR A 83 -13.26 -28.65 12.86
C THR A 83 -13.00 -28.47 14.36
N LYS A 84 -12.12 -27.53 14.76
CA LYS A 84 -11.79 -27.26 16.16
C LYS A 84 -12.45 -25.95 16.62
N LYS A 85 -13.00 -25.95 17.84
CA LYS A 85 -13.62 -24.78 18.49
C LYS A 85 -12.63 -23.62 18.56
N GLY A 86 -12.69 -22.73 17.58
CA GLY A 86 -11.83 -21.55 17.43
C GLY A 86 -11.95 -20.81 16.10
N PHE A 87 -12.87 -21.22 15.22
CA PHE A 87 -13.20 -20.45 14.02
C PHE A 87 -13.90 -19.15 14.42
N ILE A 88 -13.52 -18.04 13.78
CA ILE A 88 -13.90 -16.66 14.12
C ILE A 88 -15.39 -16.61 14.47
N GLN A 89 -15.69 -16.42 15.77
CA GLN A 89 -17.04 -16.58 16.34
C GLN A 89 -18.09 -15.62 15.77
N TYR A 90 -17.66 -14.64 14.98
CA TYR A 90 -18.47 -13.47 14.65
C TYR A 90 -19.09 -13.47 13.26
N ASP A 91 -18.75 -14.39 12.34
CA ASP A 91 -19.48 -14.51 11.08
C ASP A 91 -19.31 -15.88 10.39
N ALA A 92 -20.32 -16.73 10.49
CA ALA A 92 -20.35 -18.04 9.84
C ALA A 92 -20.29 -17.95 8.31
N SER A 93 -20.88 -16.90 7.71
CA SER A 93 -20.91 -16.70 6.26
C SER A 93 -19.55 -16.27 5.69
N PHE A 94 -18.76 -15.56 6.49
CA PHE A 94 -17.38 -15.22 6.15
C PHE A 94 -16.49 -16.46 6.16
N ASN A 95 -16.68 -17.29 7.19
CA ASN A 95 -15.95 -18.54 7.38
C ASN A 95 -16.19 -19.55 6.25
N GLU A 96 -17.41 -19.66 5.75
CA GLU A 96 -17.73 -20.50 4.58
C GLU A 96 -17.05 -19.99 3.30
N ARG A 97 -17.10 -18.68 3.04
CA ARG A 97 -16.42 -18.08 1.87
C ARG A 97 -14.91 -18.24 1.90
N LEU A 98 -14.32 -18.13 3.10
CA LEU A 98 -12.89 -18.36 3.31
C LEU A 98 -12.51 -19.82 3.01
N GLN A 99 -13.37 -20.77 3.39
CA GLN A 99 -13.17 -22.20 3.09
C GLN A 99 -13.31 -22.52 1.61
N GLU A 100 -14.33 -21.98 0.93
CA GLU A 100 -14.51 -22.16 -0.51
C GLU A 100 -13.33 -21.60 -1.30
N MET A 101 -12.81 -20.45 -0.88
CA MET A 101 -11.61 -19.86 -1.46
C MET A 101 -10.39 -20.76 -1.25
N ALA A 102 -10.20 -21.29 -0.04
CA ALA A 102 -9.09 -22.20 0.26
C ALA A 102 -9.15 -23.48 -0.59
N LYS A 103 -10.33 -24.09 -0.74
CA LYS A 103 -10.54 -25.26 -1.62
C LYS A 103 -10.23 -24.96 -3.08
N ARG A 104 -10.73 -23.83 -3.60
CA ARG A 104 -10.47 -23.39 -4.98
C ARG A 104 -8.98 -23.19 -5.26
N LEU A 105 -8.24 -22.62 -4.30
CA LEU A 105 -6.80 -22.38 -4.44
C LEU A 105 -5.98 -23.67 -4.30
N LEU A 106 -6.45 -24.66 -3.53
CA LEU A 106 -5.84 -25.98 -3.42
C LEU A 106 -6.26 -26.96 -4.52
N GLY A 107 -7.22 -26.59 -5.38
CA GLY A 107 -7.74 -27.45 -6.45
C GLY A 107 -8.62 -28.61 -5.96
N GLN A 108 -9.27 -28.46 -4.79
CA GLN A 108 -10.18 -29.44 -4.18
C GLN A 108 -11.66 -29.10 -4.39
#